data_AF-A0AAW8KKK0-F1
#
_entry.id   AF-A0AAW8KKK0-F1
#
_cell.length_a   1.000
_cell.length_b   1.000
_cell.length_c   1.000
_cell.angle_alpha   90.00
_cell.angle_beta   90.00
_cell.angle_gamma   90.00
#
_symmetry.space_group_name_H-M   'P 1'
#
loop_
_entity.id
_entity.type
_entity.pdbx_description
1 polymer ?
#
loop_
_entity_poly.entity_id
_entity_poly.type
_entity_poly.pdbx_seq_one_letter_code
_entity_poly.pdbx_strand_id
1 'polypeptide(L)' 'MNGINIVLKAVPSKTTMPILECILIDALSGEIKLTGNDMELGIETKVEGTILEHGKIALDAKLFSDIIR' A
#
# COMPACT_ATOMS: atom_id res chain seq x y z
N MET A 1 6.51 -0.65 -11.20
CA MET A 1 6.99 -1.43 -10.03
C MET A 1 7.58 -0.60 -8.89
N ASN A 2 8.04 0.64 -9.11
CA ASN A 2 8.77 1.37 -8.07
C ASN A 2 7.93 1.74 -6.83
N GLY A 3 6.67 2.13 -6.99
CA GLY A 3 5.83 2.57 -5.86
C GLY A 3 5.58 1.50 -4.79
N ILE A 4 5.20 0.28 -5.21
CA ILE A 4 4.95 -0.84 -4.29
C ILE A 4 6.23 -1.19 -3.51
N ASN A 5 7.38 -1.28 -4.19
CA ASN A 5 8.67 -1.57 -3.55
C ASN A 5 9.11 -0.49 -2.54
N ILE A 6 8.64 0.75 -2.68
CA ILE A 6 8.91 1.84 -1.74
C ILE A 6 8.13 1.62 -0.45
N VAL A 7 6.82 1.40 -0.55
CA VAL A 7 5.94 1.27 0.64
C VAL A 7 6.13 -0.05 1.38
N LEU A 8 6.55 -1.12 0.68
CA LEU A 8 6.88 -2.40 1.28
C LEU A 8 7.97 -2.31 2.37
N LYS A 9 8.82 -1.28 2.33
CA LYS A 9 9.87 -1.08 3.35
C LYS A 9 9.32 -0.73 4.72
N ALA A 10 8.08 -0.23 4.79
CA ALA A 10 7.36 0.06 6.03
C ALA A 10 6.28 -0.99 6.34
N VAL A 11 6.23 -2.11 5.61
CA VAL A 11 5.33 -3.21 5.90
C VAL A 11 6.10 -4.28 6.68
N PRO A 12 5.71 -4.60 7.93
CA PRO A 12 6.36 -5.64 8.71
C PRO A 12 6.12 -7.01 8.08
N SER A 13 7.18 -7.84 8.05
CA SER A 13 7.09 -9.19 7.49
C SER A 13 6.37 -10.20 8.38
N LYS A 14 6.25 -9.90 9.68
CA LYS A 14 5.49 -10.64 10.69
C LYS A 14 5.03 -9.69 11.77
N THR A 15 3.78 -9.80 12.17
CA THR A 15 3.22 -9.02 13.29
C THR A 15 2.05 -9.78 13.93
N THR A 16 1.68 -9.40 15.15
CA THR A 16 0.44 -9.87 15.79
C THR A 16 -0.79 -9.10 15.31
N MET A 17 -0.61 -8.05 14.50
CA MET A 17 -1.67 -7.20 13.95
C MET A 17 -1.76 -7.36 12.42
N PRO A 18 -2.58 -8.28 11.89
CA PRO A 18 -2.60 -8.63 10.46
C PRO A 18 -2.82 -7.43 9.51
N ILE A 19 -3.50 -6.37 9.96
CA ILE A 19 -3.72 -5.17 9.15
C ILE A 19 -2.42 -4.45 8.75
N LEU A 20 -1.35 -4.57 9.55
CA LEU A 20 -0.07 -3.95 9.23
C LEU A 20 0.66 -4.71 8.12
N GLU A 21 0.30 -5.97 7.84
CA GLU A 21 0.84 -6.75 6.71
C GLU A 21 0.23 -6.31 5.36
N CYS A 22 -0.64 -5.30 5.37
CA CYS A 22 -1.31 -4.77 4.19
C CYS A 22 -0.68 -3.46 3.68
N ILE A 23 -0.86 -3.19 2.38
CA ILE A 23 -0.71 -1.87 1.78
C ILE A 23 -2.09 -1.22 1.69
N LEU A 24 -2.21 0.01 2.17
CA LEU A 24 -3.38 0.84 1.94
C LEU A 24 -3.27 1.48 0.56
N ILE A 25 -4.30 1.29 -0.26
CA ILE A 25 -4.50 1.97 -1.53
C ILE A 25 -5.62 3.00 -1.33
N ASP A 26 -5.33 4.27 -1.54
CA ASP A 26 -6.27 5.39 -1.41
C ASP A 26 -6.38 6.13 -2.74
N ALA A 27 -7.59 6.16 -3.30
CA ALA A 27 -7.95 6.88 -4.53
C ALA A 27 -9.05 7.94 -4.28
N LEU A 28 -9.27 8.38 -3.04
CA LEU A 28 -10.33 9.33 -2.70
C LEU A 28 -9.99 10.77 -3.11
N SER A 29 -8.71 11.15 -3.07
CA SER A 29 -8.28 12.56 -3.22
C SER A 29 -7.94 12.97 -4.66
N GLY A 30 -8.41 12.24 -5.67
CA GLY A 30 -8.05 12.48 -7.08
C GLY A 30 -6.62 12.06 -7.44
N GLU A 31 -5.93 11.39 -6.52
CA GLU A 31 -4.61 10.79 -6.70
C GLU A 31 -4.62 9.38 -6.13
N ILE A 32 -3.78 8.49 -6.66
CA ILE A 32 -3.61 7.13 -6.14
C ILE A 32 -2.41 7.13 -5.20
N LYS A 33 -2.68 6.94 -3.92
CA LYS A 33 -1.68 6.80 -2.86
C LYS A 33 -1.56 5.35 -2.43
N LEU A 34 -0.32 4.90 -2.25
CA LEU A 34 0.01 3.65 -1.60
C LEU A 34 0.67 3.98 -0.26
N THR A 35 0.28 3.29 0.79
CA THR A 35 0.82 3.50 2.13
C THR A 35 1.13 2.16 2.80
N GLY A 36 2.34 2.03 3.34
CA GLY A 36 2.75 0.96 4.26
C GLY A 36 3.08 1.54 5.63
N ASN A 37 2.82 0.81 6.71
CA ASN A 37 3.02 1.29 8.09
C ASN A 37 3.27 0.13 9.07
N ASP A 38 4.22 0.28 9.98
CA ASP A 38 4.54 -0.68 11.05
C ASP A 38 4.26 -0.17 12.48
N MET A 39 3.56 0.98 12.61
CA MET A 39 3.26 1.76 13.82
C MET A 39 4.36 2.71 14.28
N GLU A 40 5.60 2.56 13.80
CA GLU A 40 6.71 3.48 14.08
C GLU A 40 7.06 4.32 12.84
N LEU A 41 7.01 3.70 11.66
CA LEU A 41 7.32 4.29 10.37
C LEU A 41 6.18 4.06 9.39
N GLY A 42 5.67 5.17 8.83
CA GLY A 42 4.78 5.16 7.68
C GLY A 42 5.51 5.64 6.42
N ILE A 43 5.38 4.90 5.32
CA ILE A 43 5.84 5.34 4.00
C ILE A 43 4.62 5.48 3.09
N GLU A 44 4.46 6.66 2.51
CA GLU A 44 3.46 6.95 1.50
C GLU A 44 4.14 7.27 0.16
N THR A 45 3.56 6.79 -0.94
CA THR A 45 3.99 7.18 -2.29
C THR A 45 2.78 7.34 -3.21
N LYS A 46 2.94 8.22 -4.20
CA LYS A 46 1.93 8.47 -5.22
C LYS A 46 2.27 7.68 -6.47
N VAL A 47 1.26 7.12 -7.10
CA VAL A 47 1.40 6.40 -8.37
C VAL A 47 0.49 7.03 -9.42
N GLU A 48 0.99 7.08 -10.65
CA GLU A 48 0.20 7.54 -11.80
C GLU A 48 -0.81 6.48 -12.22
N GLY A 49 -2.02 6.92 -12.56
CA GLY A 49 -3.09 6.06 -13.03
C GLY A 49 -4.40 6.84 -13.19
N THR A 50 -5.41 6.17 -13.72
CA THR A 50 -6.76 6.75 -13.89
C THR A 50 -7.69 6.20 -12.81
N ILE A 51 -8.33 7.10 -12.07
CA ILE A 51 -9.32 6.75 -11.05
C ILE A 51 -10.67 6.64 -11.74
N LEU A 52 -11.18 5.41 -11.89
CA LEU A 52 -12.51 5.15 -12.43
C LEU A 52 -13.58 5.25 -11.33
N GLU A 53 -13.24 4.82 -10.12
CA GLU A 53 -14.10 4.88 -8.95
C GLU A 53 -13.27 5.29 -7.72
N HIS A 54 -13.81 6.22 -6.93
CA HIS A 54 -13.17 6.66 -5.70
C HIS A 54 -13.36 5.63 -4.59
N GLY A 55 -12.26 5.31 -3.91
CA GLY A 55 -12.33 4.37 -2.80
C GLY A 55 -10.98 4.21 -2.11
N LYS A 56 -11.01 3.43 -1.04
CA LYS A 56 -9.81 3.00 -0.33
C LYS A 56 -9.94 1.55 0.09
N ILE A 57 -8.83 0.82 0.05
CA ILE A 57 -8.78 -0.59 0.42
C ILE A 57 -7.40 -0.94 0.97
N ALA A 58 -7.36 -1.81 1.98
CA ALA A 58 -6.13 -2.43 2.43
C ALA A 58 -6.03 -3.83 1.81
N LEU A 59 -4.92 -4.12 1.13
CA LEU A 59 -4.65 -5.41 0.51
C LEU A 59 -3.39 -6.02 1.11
N ASP A 60 -3.36 -7.34 1.26
CA ASP A 60 -2.16 -8.07 1.69
C ASP A 60 -0.98 -7.69 0.81
N ALA A 61 0.08 -7.17 1.42
CA ALA A 61 1.17 -6.54 0.71
C ALA A 61 1.98 -7.56 -0.11
N LYS A 62 2.10 -8.79 0.40
CA LYS A 62 2.87 -9.85 -0.25
C LYS A 62 2.12 -10.39 -1.46
N LEU A 63 0.85 -10.76 -1.29
CA LEU A 63 -0.01 -11.20 -2.38
C LEU A 63 -0.10 -10.14 -3.47
N PHE A 64 -0.34 -8.88 -3.09
CA PHE A 64 -0.41 -7.79 -4.05
C PHE A 64 0.92 -7.58 -4.79
N SER A 65 2.05 -7.61 -4.08
CA SER A 65 3.36 -7.52 -4.71
C SER A 65 3.66 -8.68 -5.64
N ASP A 66 3.23 -9.89 -5.31
CA ASP A 66 3.44 -11.09 -6.14
C ASP A 66 2.57 -11.07 -7.41
N ILE A 67 1.35 -10.52 -7.33
CA ILE A 67 0.47 -10.35 -8.51
C ILE A 67 1.03 -9.32 -9.49
N ILE A 68 1.63 -8.25 -8.98
CA ILE A 68 2.16 -7.16 -9.81
C ILE A 68 3.53 -7.51 -10.41
N ARG A 69 4.26 -8.45 -9.82
CA ARG A 69 5.56 -8.93 -10.31
C ARG A 69 5.42 -9.72 -11.60
#